data_AF-A0A9D4N7N9-F1
#
_entry.id   AF-A0A9D4N7N9-F1
#
_cell.length_a   1.000
_cell.length_b   1.000
_cell.length_c   1.000
_cell.angle_alpha   90.00
_cell.angle_beta   90.00
_cell.angle_gamma   90.00
#
_symmetry.space_group_name_H-M   'P 1'
#
loop_
_entity.id
_entity.type
_entity.pdbx_description
1 polymer ?
#
loop_
_entity_poly.entity_id
_entity_poly.type
_entity_poly.pdbx_seq_one_letter_code
_entity_poly.pdbx_strand_id
1 'polypeptide(L)'
;MARKRGKILQYNHYDLEQALNAVKAGDSIRNAAIKFNVPKSTLGDRISGRFDVIKPRHGRPPAIPVVIEDKIVNSVKMAAKLDSVERVSY
;
A
#
# COMPACT_ATOMS: atom_id res chain seq x y z
N MET A 1 -22.74 -6.17 23.09
CA MET A 1 -23.31 -6.20 21.73
C MET A 1 -22.20 -5.92 20.71
N ALA A 2 -22.00 -6.79 19.72
CA ALA A 2 -21.04 -6.55 18.64
C ALA A 2 -21.69 -5.66 17.55
N ARG A 3 -21.03 -4.55 17.18
CA ARG A 3 -21.52 -3.67 16.10
C ARG A 3 -21.27 -4.33 14.73
N LYS A 4 -22.27 -4.29 13.85
CA LYS A 4 -22.12 -4.73 12.44
C LYS A 4 -21.03 -3.88 11.77
N ARG A 5 -20.06 -4.53 11.13
CA ARG A 5 -19.03 -3.82 10.34
C ARG A 5 -19.70 -3.13 9.16
N GLY A 6 -19.48 -1.81 9.03
CA GLY A 6 -19.96 -1.03 7.89
C GLY A 6 -19.24 -1.39 6.59
N LYS A 7 -19.74 -0.89 5.45
CA LYS A 7 -19.11 -1.07 4.15
C LYS A 7 -17.70 -0.48 4.18
N ILE A 8 -16.70 -1.25 3.73
CA ILE A 8 -15.34 -0.76 3.58
C ILE A 8 -15.34 0.25 2.44
N LEU A 9 -14.93 1.48 2.73
CA LEU A 9 -14.70 2.49 1.71
C LEU A 9 -13.46 2.11 0.91
N GLN A 10 -13.63 2.00 -0.41
CA GLN A 10 -12.51 1.95 -1.34
C GLN A 10 -12.01 3.38 -1.55
N TYR A 11 -10.71 3.57 -1.41
CA TYR A 11 -10.05 4.87 -1.61
C TYR A 11 -8.77 4.64 -2.41
N ASN A 12 -8.38 5.61 -3.23
CA ASN A 12 -7.14 5.54 -3.99
C ASN A 12 -5.96 5.98 -3.12
N HIS A 13 -4.77 5.47 -3.48
CA HIS A 13 -3.52 5.87 -2.83
C HIS A 13 -3.22 7.36 -3.04
N TYR A 14 -3.47 7.89 -4.25
CA TYR A 14 -3.31 9.31 -4.57
C TYR A 14 -4.14 10.22 -3.65
N ASP A 15 -5.43 9.92 -3.48
CA ASP A 15 -6.33 10.71 -2.63
C ASP A 15 -5.88 10.68 -1.17
N LEU A 16 -5.33 9.55 -0.74
CA LEU A 16 -4.79 9.38 0.60
C LEU A 16 -3.54 10.22 0.83
N GLU A 17 -2.62 10.29 -0.14
CA GLU A 17 -1.44 11.16 -0.05
C GLU A 17 -1.85 12.64 0.03
N GLN A 18 -2.79 13.06 -0.81
CA GLN A 18 -3.29 14.43 -0.81
C GLN A 18 -4.00 14.79 0.51
N ALA A 19 -4.78 13.86 1.06
CA ALA A 19 -5.38 14.03 2.36
C ALA A 19 -4.35 14.16 3.48
N LEU A 20 -3.28 13.37 3.46
CA LEU A 20 -2.20 13.47 4.45
C LEU A 20 -1.44 14.79 4.33
N ASN A 21 -1.17 15.25 3.11
CA ASN A 21 -0.54 16.55 2.86
C ASN A 21 -1.40 17.70 3.37
N ALA A 22 -2.71 17.66 3.14
CA ALA A 22 -3.64 18.66 3.65
C ALA A 22 -3.65 18.71 5.19
N VAL A 23 -3.62 17.55 5.87
CA VAL A 23 -3.54 17.52 7.33
C VAL A 23 -2.20 18.06 7.84
N LYS A 24 -1.09 17.73 7.17
CA LYS A 24 0.24 18.28 7.51
C LYS A 24 0.29 19.80 7.32
N ALA A 25 -0.44 20.33 6.34
CA ALA A 25 -0.58 21.77 6.10
C ALA A 25 -1.50 22.48 7.12
N GLY A 26 -2.11 21.74 8.06
CA GLY A 26 -2.92 22.30 9.14
C GLY A 26 -4.43 22.08 8.99
N ASP A 27 -4.89 21.37 7.96
CA ASP A 27 -6.31 21.01 7.87
C ASP A 27 -6.69 19.94 8.90
N SER A 28 -7.96 19.92 9.33
CA SER A 28 -8.39 18.91 10.29
C SER A 28 -8.53 17.54 9.63
N ILE A 29 -8.26 16.46 10.39
CA ILE A 29 -8.44 15.07 9.90
C ILE A 29 -9.85 14.86 9.35
N ARG A 30 -10.87 15.47 9.99
CA ARG A 30 -12.26 15.38 9.54
C ARG A 30 -12.48 16.06 8.19
N ASN A 31 -11.94 17.26 8.01
CA ASN A 31 -12.07 17.99 6.75
C ASN A 31 -11.34 17.29 5.62
N ALA A 32 -10.10 16.85 5.84
CA ALA A 32 -9.34 16.10 4.84
C ALA A 32 -10.04 14.79 4.44
N ALA A 33 -10.60 14.05 5.41
CA ALA A 33 -11.38 12.84 5.14
C ALA A 33 -12.58 13.09 4.22
N ILE A 34 -13.30 14.19 4.42
CA ILE A 34 -14.45 14.55 3.58
C ILE A 34 -14.00 15.03 2.20
N LYS A 35 -12.99 15.91 2.14
CA LYS A 35 -12.49 16.50 0.88
C LYS A 35 -11.97 15.46 -0.10
N PHE A 36 -11.23 14.47 0.40
CA PHE A 36 -10.58 13.45 -0.43
C PHE A 36 -11.29 12.09 -0.38
N ASN A 37 -12.46 12.01 0.27
CA ASN A 37 -13.24 10.77 0.42
C ASN A 37 -12.42 9.58 0.98
N VAL A 38 -11.58 9.86 1.98
CA VAL A 38 -10.74 8.84 2.63
C VAL A 38 -11.26 8.59 4.05
N PRO A 39 -11.31 7.34 4.54
CA PRO A 39 -11.84 7.08 5.88
C PRO A 39 -11.03 7.77 6.99
N LYS A 40 -11.73 8.37 7.96
CA LYS A 40 -11.10 9.08 9.09
C LYS A 40 -10.14 8.20 9.89
N SER A 41 -10.50 6.94 10.14
CA SER A 41 -9.64 5.98 10.87
C SER A 41 -8.35 5.70 10.10
N THR A 42 -8.49 5.53 8.78
CA THR A 42 -7.40 5.26 7.84
C THR A 42 -6.39 6.41 7.79
N LEU A 43 -6.85 7.66 7.87
CA LEU A 43 -5.99 8.83 8.00
C LEU A 43 -5.37 8.93 9.40
N GLY A 44 -6.18 8.76 10.45
CA GLY A 44 -5.73 8.84 11.84
C GLY A 44 -4.62 7.84 12.17
N ASP A 45 -4.75 6.59 11.72
CA ASP A 45 -3.72 5.59 11.96
C ASP A 45 -2.39 5.88 11.22
N ARG A 46 -2.43 6.58 10.08
CA ARG A 46 -1.22 6.97 9.35
C ARG A 46 -0.54 8.19 9.97
N ILE A 47 -1.33 9.14 10.47
CA ILE A 47 -0.81 10.32 11.17
C ILE A 47 -0.16 9.92 12.49
N SER A 48 -0.72 8.94 13.20
CA SER A 48 -0.14 8.42 14.45
C SER A 48 1.10 7.53 14.24
N GLY A 49 1.49 7.27 12.98
CA GLY A 49 2.61 6.39 12.65
C GLY A 49 2.32 4.91 12.87
N ARG A 50 1.06 4.54 13.17
CA ARG A 50 0.67 3.13 13.35
C ARG A 50 0.80 2.35 12.05
N PHE A 51 0.58 3.01 10.90
CA PHE A 51 0.78 2.41 9.58
C PHE A 51 1.50 3.37 8.64
N ASP A 52 2.38 2.82 7.81
CA ASP A 52 3.04 3.55 6.74
C ASP A 52 2.05 3.86 5.60
N VAL A 53 2.32 4.93 4.86
CA VAL A 53 1.54 5.33 3.67
C VAL A 53 1.76 4.35 2.52
N ILE A 54 3.01 3.90 2.38
CA ILE A 54 3.52 3.18 1.22
C ILE A 54 3.49 1.66 1.45
N LYS A 55 3.69 1.19 2.69
CA LYS A 55 3.79 -0.25 2.95
C LYS A 55 2.40 -0.89 3.12
N PRO A 56 2.00 -1.82 2.24
CA PRO A 56 0.82 -2.64 2.50
C PRO A 56 1.07 -3.53 3.72
N ARG A 57 -0.01 -3.92 4.43
CA ARG A 57 0.07 -4.87 5.54
C ARG A 57 0.32 -6.28 5.01
N HIS A 58 1.56 -6.58 4.64
CA HIS A 58 2.02 -7.94 4.39
C HIS A 58 2.03 -8.72 5.71
N GLY A 59 0.91 -9.37 6.04
CA GLY A 59 0.70 -10.28 7.17
C GLY A 59 1.88 -10.44 8.15
N ARG A 60 2.52 -11.61 8.13
CA ARG A 60 3.78 -11.84 8.87
C ARG A 60 4.92 -11.09 8.16
N PRO A 61 5.86 -10.46 8.89
CA PRO A 61 7.03 -9.85 8.27
C PRO A 61 7.78 -10.89 7.41
N PRO A 62 8.40 -10.45 6.29
CA PRO A 62 9.12 -11.36 5.41
C PRO A 62 10.29 -12.02 6.15
N ALA A 63 10.53 -13.30 5.85
CA ALA A 63 11.60 -14.07 6.51
C ALA A 63 13.00 -13.62 6.09
N ILE A 64 13.11 -12.97 4.93
CA ILE A 64 14.36 -12.47 4.33
C ILE A 64 14.17 -10.98 4.02
N PRO A 65 15.24 -10.15 4.06
CA PRO A 65 15.15 -8.75 3.64
C PRO A 65 14.61 -8.58 2.21
N VAL A 66 13.71 -7.60 2.02
CA VAL A 66 13.04 -7.30 0.74
C VAL A 66 14.03 -7.13 -0.41
N VAL A 67 15.18 -6.50 -0.15
CA VAL A 67 16.23 -6.29 -1.16
C VAL A 67 16.77 -7.60 -1.73
N ILE A 68 16.86 -8.65 -0.90
CA ILE A 68 17.34 -9.98 -1.33
C ILE A 68 16.23 -10.70 -2.08
N GLU A 69 14.99 -10.61 -1.58
CA GLU A 69 13.80 -11.17 -2.23
C GLU A 69 13.65 -10.63 -3.66
N ASP A 70 13.78 -9.30 -3.86
CA ASP A 70 13.71 -8.67 -5.17
C ASP A 70 14.79 -9.17 -6.13
N LYS A 71 16.01 -9.37 -5.64
CA LYS A 71 17.12 -9.91 -6.45
C LYS A 71 16.80 -11.33 -6.96
N ILE A 72 16.27 -12.18 -6.09
CA ILE A 72 15.90 -13.56 -6.43
C ILE A 72 14.73 -13.56 -7.42
N VAL A 73 13.70 -12.75 -7.17
CA VAL A 73 12.54 -12.66 -8.06
C VAL A 73 12.96 -12.19 -9.46
N ASN A 74 13.83 -11.18 -9.53
CA ASN A 74 14.29 -10.65 -10.81
C ASN A 74 15.16 -11.64 -11.57
N SER A 75 16.07 -12.36 -10.90
CA SER A 75 16.90 -13.38 -11.57
C SER A 75 16.05 -14.51 -12.14
N VAL A 76 15.06 -15.01 -11.39
CA VAL A 76 14.13 -16.05 -11.85
C VAL A 76 13.29 -15.56 -13.05
N LYS A 77 12.79 -14.32 -13.00
CA LYS A 77 12.05 -13.72 -14.13
C LYS A 77 12.91 -13.61 -15.39
N MET A 78 14.18 -13.22 -15.25
CA MET A 78 15.10 -13.12 -16.39
C MET A 78 15.41 -14.49 -16.97
N ALA A 79 15.70 -15.48 -16.13
CA ALA A 79 15.95 -16.86 -16.57
C ALA A 79 14.73 -17.46 -17.29
N ALA A 80 13.52 -17.26 -16.76
CA ALA A 80 12.29 -17.74 -17.39
C ALA A 80 12.06 -17.11 -18.77
N LYS A 81 12.36 -15.81 -18.93
CA LYS A 81 12.29 -15.15 -20.24
C LYS A 81 13.30 -15.72 -21.22
N LEU A 82 14.54 -15.96 -20.80
CA LEU A 82 15.57 -16.55 -21.67
C LEU A 82 15.16 -17.94 -22.16
N ASP A 83 14.68 -18.81 -21.26
CA ASP A 83 14.19 -20.16 -21.59
C ASP A 83 13.02 -20.12 -22.60
N SER A 84 12.10 -19.15 -22.47
CA SER A 84 11.01 -18.97 -23.43
C SER A 84 11.47 -18.52 -24.82
N VAL A 85 12.59 -17.80 -24.92
CA VAL A 85 13.16 -17.35 -26.22
C VAL A 85 13.90 -18.51 -26.90
N GLU A 86 14.66 -19.31 -26.14
CA GLU A 86 15.39 -20.45 -26.70
C GLU A 86 14.47 -21.54 -27.28
N ARG A 87 13.28 -21.74 -26.71
CA ARG A 87 12.30 -22.72 -27.22
C ARG A 87 11.59 -22.33 -28.54
N VAL A 88 11.61 -21.06 -28.93
CA VAL A 88 10.97 -20.58 -30.18
C VAL A 88 11.97 -20.55 -31.34
N SER A 89 13.26 -20.79 -31.06
CA SER A 89 14.37 -20.64 -32.01
C SER A 89 14.74 -21.92 -32.78
N TYR A 90 13.93 -22.99 -32.68
CA TYR A 90 14.12 -24.28 -33.35
C TYR A 90 12.91 -24.64 -34.23
#